data_AF-A0A5N6SD38-F1
#
_entry.id   AF-A0A5N6SD38-F1
#
_cell.length_a   1.000
_cell.length_b   1.000
_cell.length_c   1.000
_cell.angle_alpha   90.00
_cell.angle_beta   90.00
_cell.angle_gamma   90.00
#
_symmetry.space_group_name_H-M   'P 1'
#
loop_
_entity.id
_entity.type
_entity.pdbx_description
1 polymer ?
#
loop_
_entity_poly.entity_id
_entity_poly.type
_entity_poly.pdbx_seq_one_letter_code
_entity_poly.pdbx_strand_id
1 'polypeptide(L)'
;MKEDEKLMKEKGVSERSDGVILVDPTKYSKKLDKLEHVNFGLVHGMSTREGTVKFLGNILRDAKEKMHEVMRAGQTKYEQVKDPERIADILGISAVLVQDMASKRFVQISFFTNVEVLTNPRINGYTFDMDRMTSFEGDTGPYLQCSCARLCSIIRKTDMPSERLKEADPSLLHEKHATAIVQKLAQWPEVFQATFKNKVPVTVLTSSWKLTHIINPSYDHLCFAE
;
A
#
# COMPACT_ATOMS: atom_id res chain seq x y z
N MET A 1 6.77 -8.29 38.15
CA MET A 1 7.58 -9.50 37.86
C MET A 1 6.99 -10.77 38.48
N LYS A 2 6.97 -10.97 39.81
CA LYS A 2 6.44 -12.23 40.40
C LYS A 2 4.93 -12.42 40.18
N GLU A 3 4.15 -11.34 40.19
CA GLU A 3 2.71 -11.38 39.88
C GLU A 3 2.44 -11.66 38.40
N ASP A 4 3.19 -11.02 37.50
CA ASP A 4 3.10 -11.27 36.06
C ASP A 4 3.48 -12.72 35.73
N GLU A 5 4.53 -13.26 36.35
CA GLU A 5 4.92 -14.67 36.23
C GLU A 5 3.80 -15.62 36.68
N LYS A 6 3.12 -15.31 37.79
CA LYS A 6 2.00 -16.13 38.28
C LYS A 6 0.82 -16.09 37.31
N LEU A 7 0.47 -14.91 36.79
CA LEU A 7 -0.59 -14.71 35.81
C LEU A 7 -0.31 -15.45 34.50
N MET A 8 0.92 -15.39 34.00
CA MET A 8 1.33 -16.06 32.76
C MET A 8 1.35 -17.59 32.91
N LYS A 9 1.72 -18.08 34.10
CA LYS A 9 1.67 -19.51 34.43
C LYS A 9 0.22 -20.01 34.55
N GLU A 10 -0.65 -19.22 35.17
CA GLU A 10 -2.09 -19.53 35.31
C GLU A 10 -2.82 -19.55 33.97
N LYS A 11 -2.49 -18.63 33.06
CA LYS A 11 -3.02 -18.63 31.68
C LYS A 11 -2.42 -19.74 30.80
N GLY A 12 -1.39 -20.45 31.27
CA GLY A 12 -0.70 -21.50 30.51
C GLY A 12 -0.04 -20.96 29.24
N VAL A 13 0.60 -19.79 29.36
CA VAL A 13 1.26 -19.06 28.27
C VAL A 13 2.77 -18.91 28.48
N SER A 14 3.32 -19.59 29.49
CA SER A 14 4.74 -19.54 29.84
C SER A 14 5.33 -20.95 29.95
N GLU A 15 6.54 -21.10 29.42
CA GLU A 15 7.39 -22.29 29.56
C GLU A 15 8.69 -21.90 30.30
N ARG A 16 9.27 -22.78 31.13
CA ARG A 16 10.57 -22.51 31.77
C ARG A 16 11.68 -23.26 31.03
N SER A 17 12.73 -22.53 30.66
CA SER A 17 13.98 -23.10 30.13
C SER A 17 15.15 -22.40 30.80
N ASP A 18 16.09 -23.15 31.36
CA ASP A 18 17.35 -22.65 31.95
C ASP A 18 17.20 -21.47 32.91
N GLY A 19 16.19 -21.50 33.78
CA GLY A 19 15.94 -20.44 34.77
C GLY A 19 15.25 -19.18 34.22
N VAL A 20 14.94 -19.15 32.92
CA VAL A 20 14.20 -18.07 32.25
C VAL A 20 12.75 -18.51 31.97
N ILE A 21 11.82 -17.56 32.05
CA ILE A 21 10.43 -17.76 31.68
C ILE A 21 10.26 -17.30 30.25
N LEU A 22 9.98 -18.24 29.36
CA LEU A 22 9.68 -17.99 27.96
C LEU A 22 8.17 -17.80 27.83
N VAL A 23 7.76 -16.63 27.36
CA VAL A 23 6.40 -16.36 26.93
C VAL A 23 6.47 -16.08 25.44
N ASP A 24 5.84 -16.92 24.63
CA ASP A 24 5.68 -16.68 23.20
C ASP A 24 4.38 -15.88 22.96
N PRO A 25 4.46 -14.56 22.74
CA PRO A 25 3.27 -13.74 22.57
C PRO A 25 2.54 -14.06 21.27
N THR A 26 3.23 -14.66 20.28
CA THR A 26 2.64 -15.02 18.99
C THR A 26 1.78 -16.29 19.12
N LYS A 27 2.25 -17.29 19.88
CA LYS A 27 1.54 -18.54 20.19
C LYS A 27 0.35 -18.31 21.12
N TYR A 28 0.48 -17.38 22.06
CA TYR A 28 -0.49 -17.20 23.14
C TYR A 28 -1.30 -15.89 23.10
N SER A 29 -1.20 -15.12 22.02
CA SER A 29 -1.93 -13.84 21.83
C SER A 29 -3.43 -13.94 22.19
N LYS A 30 -4.12 -15.00 21.77
CA LYS A 30 -5.55 -15.21 22.08
C LYS A 30 -5.88 -15.36 23.57
N LYS A 31 -4.92 -15.78 24.38
CA LYS A 31 -5.07 -15.93 25.84
C LYS A 31 -4.69 -14.64 26.59
N LEU A 32 -4.09 -13.69 25.88
CA LEU A 32 -3.58 -12.43 26.41
C LEU A 32 -4.45 -11.28 25.88
N ASP A 33 -5.46 -10.89 26.65
CA ASP A 33 -6.55 -9.99 26.24
C ASP A 33 -6.12 -8.58 25.77
N LYS A 34 -4.85 -8.21 25.95
CA LYS A 34 -4.27 -6.91 25.55
C LYS A 34 -3.24 -7.01 24.41
N LEU A 35 -3.00 -8.21 23.87
CA LEU A 35 -1.97 -8.46 22.86
C LEU A 35 -2.60 -8.96 21.56
N GLU A 36 -2.26 -8.31 20.45
CA GLU A 36 -2.71 -8.70 19.14
C GLU A 36 -1.51 -8.98 18.22
N HIS A 37 -1.48 -10.17 17.64
CA HIS A 37 -0.45 -10.57 16.69
C HIS A 37 -0.92 -10.25 15.27
N VAL A 38 -0.27 -9.25 14.64
CA VAL A 38 -0.53 -8.85 13.26
C VAL A 38 0.53 -9.50 12.36
N ASN A 39 0.23 -10.68 11.84
CA ASN A 39 1.15 -11.50 11.04
C ASN A 39 1.32 -11.00 9.59
N PHE A 40 2.38 -11.44 8.91
CA PHE A 40 2.68 -11.09 7.50
C PHE A 40 3.44 -12.21 6.79
N GLY A 41 3.46 -12.15 5.46
CA GLY A 41 4.00 -13.19 4.59
C GLY A 41 5.50 -13.08 4.40
N LEU A 42 6.14 -14.20 4.08
CA LEU A 42 7.57 -14.20 3.78
C LEU A 42 7.81 -13.75 2.33
N VAL A 43 8.92 -13.06 2.12
CA VAL A 43 9.46 -12.80 0.77
C VAL A 43 10.19 -14.06 0.31
N HIS A 44 9.74 -14.65 -0.78
CA HIS A 44 10.37 -15.83 -1.37
C HIS A 44 11.58 -15.43 -2.23
N GLY A 45 12.54 -16.35 -2.38
CA GLY A 45 13.71 -16.16 -3.23
C GLY A 45 14.92 -15.50 -2.54
N MET A 46 14.91 -15.42 -1.21
CA MET A 46 16.04 -14.95 -0.40
C MET A 46 16.50 -16.05 0.55
N SER A 47 17.72 -16.57 0.37
CA SER A 47 18.30 -17.65 1.18
C SER A 47 19.79 -17.41 1.46
N THR A 48 20.15 -17.39 2.75
CA THR A 48 21.55 -17.25 3.20
C THR A 48 22.39 -18.47 2.83
N ARG A 49 21.78 -19.66 2.80
CA ARG A 49 22.48 -20.92 2.46
C ARG A 49 22.74 -21.06 0.97
N GLU A 50 21.86 -20.49 0.13
CA GLU A 50 21.98 -20.54 -1.33
C GLU A 50 22.70 -19.30 -1.90
N GLY A 51 23.12 -18.35 -1.05
CA GLY A 51 23.80 -17.12 -1.47
C GLY A 51 22.89 -16.10 -2.17
N THR A 52 21.57 -16.28 -2.13
CA THR A 52 20.57 -15.43 -2.81
C THR A 52 20.05 -14.26 -1.95
N VAL A 53 20.70 -13.98 -0.82
CA VAL A 53 20.31 -12.88 0.07
C VAL A 53 20.50 -11.54 -0.62
N LYS A 54 19.46 -10.72 -0.60
CA LYS A 54 19.52 -9.31 -1.00
C LYS A 54 19.35 -8.43 0.23
N PHE A 55 20.33 -7.57 0.51
CA PHE A 55 20.21 -6.56 1.56
C PHE A 55 19.24 -5.45 1.11
N LEU A 56 18.43 -4.93 2.04
CA LEU A 56 17.47 -3.87 1.74
C LEU A 56 18.14 -2.65 1.10
N GLY A 57 19.32 -2.24 1.57
CA GLY A 57 20.07 -1.13 0.97
C GLY A 57 20.44 -1.37 -0.50
N ASN A 58 20.73 -2.62 -0.87
CA ASN A 58 20.96 -2.98 -2.27
C ASN A 58 19.65 -2.96 -3.06
N ILE A 59 18.57 -3.53 -2.50
CA ILE A 59 17.24 -3.52 -3.15
C ILE A 59 16.79 -2.08 -3.46
N LEU A 60 16.93 -1.16 -2.51
CA LEU A 60 16.53 0.24 -2.69
C LEU A 60 17.40 0.93 -3.75
N ARG A 61 18.71 0.69 -3.73
CA ARG A 61 19.63 1.22 -4.75
C ARG A 61 19.29 0.68 -6.14
N ASP A 62 19.12 -0.64 -6.28
CA ASP A 62 18.77 -1.28 -7.55
C ASP A 62 17.41 -0.78 -8.06
N ALA A 63 16.42 -0.58 -7.16
CA ALA A 63 15.13 -0.03 -7.51
C ALA A 63 15.22 1.43 -7.97
N LYS A 64 16.05 2.25 -7.31
CA LYS A 64 16.34 3.63 -7.75
C LYS A 64 16.98 3.64 -9.13
N GLU A 65 18.03 2.84 -9.34
CA GLU A 65 18.74 2.75 -10.63
C GLU A 65 17.79 2.32 -11.75
N LYS A 66 16.96 1.30 -11.49
CA LYS A 66 15.96 0.83 -12.45
C LYS A 66 14.92 1.91 -12.74
N MET A 67 14.39 2.60 -11.72
CA MET A 67 13.46 3.69 -11.94
C MET A 67 14.08 4.84 -12.72
N HIS A 68 15.36 5.14 -12.51
CA HIS A 68 16.06 6.18 -13.25
C HIS A 68 16.17 5.81 -14.74
N GLU A 69 16.50 4.55 -15.04
CA GLU A 69 16.51 4.01 -16.41
C GLU A 69 15.14 4.20 -17.09
N VAL A 70 14.07 3.76 -16.43
CA VAL A 70 12.70 3.86 -16.97
C VAL A 70 12.28 5.32 -17.16
N MET A 71 12.67 6.22 -16.25
CA MET A 71 12.40 7.65 -16.40
C MET A 71 13.10 8.27 -17.62
N ARG A 72 14.34 7.86 -17.93
CA ARG A 72 15.10 8.39 -19.08
C ARG A 72 14.48 8.01 -20.41
N ALA A 73 13.74 6.90 -20.49
CA ALA A 73 12.99 6.53 -21.70
C ALA A 73 11.92 7.57 -22.08
N GLY A 74 11.43 8.37 -21.12
CA GLY A 74 10.46 9.44 -21.33
C GLY A 74 11.09 10.84 -21.47
N GLN A 75 11.96 11.04 -22.46
CA GLN A 75 12.81 12.23 -22.67
C GLN A 75 12.13 13.58 -22.34
N THR A 76 10.98 13.86 -22.96
CA THR A 76 10.26 15.15 -22.80
C THR A 76 9.82 15.43 -21.36
N LYS A 77 9.45 14.38 -20.62
CA LYS A 77 9.05 14.52 -19.20
C LYS A 77 10.28 14.58 -18.31
N TYR A 78 11.32 13.82 -18.65
CA TYR A 78 12.58 13.78 -17.91
C TYR A 78 13.25 15.16 -17.84
N GLU A 79 13.26 15.91 -18.95
CA GLU A 79 13.83 17.27 -19.02
C GLU A 79 13.14 18.28 -18.10
N GLN A 80 11.87 18.04 -17.73
CA GLN A 80 11.10 18.90 -16.83
C GLN A 80 11.38 18.57 -15.35
N VAL A 81 12.06 17.46 -15.06
CA VAL A 81 12.38 17.04 -13.70
C VAL A 81 13.61 17.76 -13.20
N LYS A 82 13.44 18.64 -12.20
CA LYS A 82 14.54 19.40 -11.59
C LYS A 82 15.61 18.52 -10.94
N ASP A 83 15.20 17.44 -10.29
CA ASP A 83 16.09 16.51 -9.56
C ASP A 83 15.74 15.05 -9.90
N PRO A 84 16.24 14.53 -11.04
CA PRO A 84 15.90 13.18 -11.49
C PRO A 84 16.34 12.08 -10.54
N GLU A 85 17.49 12.26 -9.87
CA GLU A 85 18.05 11.31 -8.90
C GLU A 85 17.13 11.13 -7.69
N ARG A 86 16.65 12.24 -7.13
CA ARG A 86 15.71 12.21 -6.00
C ARG A 86 14.36 11.62 -6.41
N ILE A 87 13.85 11.96 -7.60
CA ILE A 87 12.57 11.41 -8.06
C ILE A 87 12.67 9.91 -8.33
N ALA A 88 13.77 9.44 -8.91
CA ALA A 88 14.03 8.01 -9.10
C ALA A 88 14.05 7.25 -7.76
N ASP A 89 14.66 7.85 -6.72
CA ASP A 89 14.70 7.26 -5.38
C ASP A 89 13.29 7.16 -4.76
N ILE A 90 12.50 8.23 -4.83
CA ILE A 90 11.10 8.24 -4.37
C ILE A 90 10.27 7.18 -5.10
N LEU A 91 10.41 7.08 -6.42
CA LEU A 91 9.71 6.08 -7.22
C LEU A 91 10.16 4.66 -6.88
N GLY A 92 11.47 4.44 -6.68
CA GLY A 92 12.03 3.15 -6.30
C GLY A 92 11.54 2.68 -4.93
N ILE A 93 11.53 3.57 -3.94
CA ILE A 93 10.95 3.30 -2.62
C ILE A 93 9.46 2.98 -2.74
N SER A 94 8.71 3.76 -3.54
CA SER A 94 7.29 3.51 -3.75
C SER A 94 7.02 2.15 -4.40
N ALA A 95 7.86 1.72 -5.34
CA ALA A 95 7.77 0.41 -6.00
C ALA A 95 7.92 -0.73 -4.98
N VAL A 96 8.98 -0.68 -4.16
CA VAL A 96 9.27 -1.69 -3.13
C VAL A 96 8.16 -1.74 -2.09
N LEU A 97 7.74 -0.58 -1.58
CA LEU A 97 6.70 -0.48 -0.55
C LEU A 97 5.37 -1.02 -1.05
N VAL A 98 4.97 -0.63 -2.26
CA VAL A 98 3.68 -1.03 -2.81
C VAL A 98 3.66 -2.51 -3.16
N GLN A 99 4.75 -3.07 -3.70
CA GLN A 99 4.82 -4.51 -3.93
C GLN A 99 4.71 -5.30 -2.62
N ASP A 100 5.45 -4.91 -1.58
CA ASP A 100 5.38 -5.56 -0.28
C ASP A 100 3.96 -5.48 0.30
N MET A 101 3.36 -4.28 0.32
CA MET A 101 2.00 -4.09 0.81
C MET A 101 0.92 -4.77 -0.04
N ALA A 102 1.13 -4.92 -1.36
CA ALA A 102 0.21 -5.60 -2.28
C ALA A 102 0.20 -7.11 -2.06
N SER A 103 1.25 -7.65 -1.44
CA SER A 103 1.41 -9.06 -1.12
C SER A 103 0.34 -9.46 -0.13
N LYS A 104 -0.72 -10.08 -0.68
CA LYS A 104 -2.01 -10.23 -0.01
C LYS A 104 -1.88 -10.95 1.33
N ARG A 105 -2.21 -10.25 2.42
CA ARG A 105 -3.03 -10.84 3.50
C ARG A 105 -4.36 -11.20 2.84
N PHE A 106 -4.51 -12.43 2.33
CA PHE A 106 -5.75 -12.85 1.68
C PHE A 106 -6.81 -13.09 2.76
N VAL A 107 -7.39 -12.01 3.30
CA VAL A 107 -8.75 -12.07 3.82
C VAL A 107 -9.58 -12.24 2.58
N GLN A 108 -10.12 -13.44 2.36
CA GLN A 108 -11.23 -13.62 1.46
C GLN A 108 -12.32 -12.66 1.97
N ILE A 109 -12.45 -11.50 1.33
CA ILE A 109 -13.50 -10.54 1.64
C ILE A 109 -14.79 -11.17 1.12
N SER A 110 -15.34 -12.10 1.90
CA SER A 110 -16.72 -12.55 1.81
C SER A 110 -17.60 -11.43 2.37
N PHE A 111 -17.65 -10.28 1.70
CA PHE A 111 -18.60 -9.22 2.05
C PHE A 111 -20.05 -9.61 1.71
N PHE A 112 -20.24 -10.69 0.94
CA PHE A 112 -21.54 -11.12 0.41
C PHE A 112 -22.08 -12.45 0.94
N THR A 113 -21.35 -13.13 1.83
CA THR A 113 -21.84 -14.37 2.43
C THR A 113 -21.74 -14.25 3.94
N ASN A 114 -22.88 -14.31 4.64
CA ASN A 114 -23.02 -14.45 6.09
C ASN A 114 -22.47 -15.82 6.57
N VAL A 115 -21.27 -16.17 6.13
CA VAL A 115 -20.54 -17.31 6.61
C VAL A 115 -19.36 -16.71 7.36
N GLU A 116 -19.39 -16.88 8.67
CA GLU A 116 -18.27 -16.63 9.57
C GLU A 116 -17.15 -17.62 9.21
N VAL A 117 -16.48 -17.37 8.08
CA VAL A 117 -15.36 -18.21 7.66
C VAL A 117 -14.20 -17.85 8.58
N LEU A 118 -14.04 -18.67 9.61
CA LEU A 118 -12.87 -18.81 10.49
C LEU A 118 -11.62 -19.27 9.71
N THR A 119 -11.32 -18.66 8.56
CA THR A 119 -10.04 -18.86 7.87
C THR A 119 -9.15 -17.68 8.21
N ASN A 120 -8.13 -17.98 9.02
CA ASN A 120 -6.92 -17.16 9.13
C ASN A 120 -6.56 -16.69 7.70
N PRO A 121 -6.58 -15.38 7.40
CA PRO A 121 -6.32 -14.92 6.04
C PRO A 121 -5.05 -15.57 5.56
N ARG A 122 -5.11 -16.30 4.43
CA ARG A 122 -3.92 -16.99 3.92
C ARG A 122 -2.87 -15.92 3.68
N ILE A 123 -1.85 -15.95 4.52
CA ILE A 123 -0.73 -15.06 4.42
C ILE A 123 0.08 -15.58 3.24
N ASN A 124 -0.21 -15.06 2.05
CA ASN A 124 0.56 -15.44 0.89
C ASN A 124 1.83 -14.61 0.93
N GLY A 125 2.97 -15.28 1.06
CA GLY A 125 4.23 -14.67 0.70
C GLY A 125 4.25 -14.32 -0.80
N TYR A 126 5.27 -13.59 -1.23
CA TYR A 126 5.41 -13.15 -2.61
C TYR A 126 6.81 -13.37 -3.13
N THR A 127 6.95 -13.50 -4.45
CA THR A 127 8.26 -13.51 -5.11
C THR A 127 8.64 -12.09 -5.47
N PHE A 128 9.86 -11.70 -5.10
CA PHE A 128 10.38 -10.39 -5.42
C PHE A 128 10.69 -10.27 -6.93
N ASP A 129 9.94 -9.41 -7.63
CA ASP A 129 10.08 -9.11 -9.05
C ASP A 129 10.35 -7.61 -9.28
N MET A 130 11.59 -7.27 -9.65
CA MET A 130 12.07 -5.90 -9.85
C MET A 130 11.42 -5.23 -11.06
N ASP A 131 11.34 -5.94 -12.19
CA ASP A 131 10.81 -5.39 -13.43
C ASP A 131 9.32 -5.08 -13.30
N ARG A 132 8.57 -5.96 -12.62
CA ARG A 132 7.16 -5.74 -12.38
C ARG A 132 6.90 -4.55 -11.46
N MET A 133 7.61 -4.44 -10.34
CA MET A 133 7.30 -3.38 -9.35
C MET A 133 7.70 -1.98 -9.82
N THR A 134 8.71 -1.89 -10.70
CA THR A 134 9.22 -0.64 -11.27
C THR A 134 8.48 -0.21 -12.53
N SER A 135 7.47 -0.98 -12.97
CA SER A 135 6.64 -0.65 -14.12
C SER A 135 5.72 0.55 -13.85
N PHE A 136 5.51 1.39 -14.87
CA PHE A 136 4.47 2.40 -14.91
C PHE A 136 3.11 1.85 -15.37
N GLU A 137 2.98 0.54 -15.52
CA GLU A 137 1.73 -0.14 -15.87
C GLU A 137 1.29 -1.09 -14.77
N GLY A 138 -0.02 -1.19 -14.57
CA GLY A 138 -0.64 -2.04 -13.56
C GLY A 138 -0.66 -1.42 -12.16
N ASP A 139 -0.96 -2.26 -11.17
CA ASP A 139 -1.12 -1.86 -9.78
C ASP A 139 0.25 -1.77 -9.07
N THR A 140 1.02 -0.73 -9.40
CA THR A 140 2.39 -0.50 -8.89
C THR A 140 2.51 0.85 -8.16
N GLY A 141 3.62 1.03 -7.45
CA GLY A 141 3.97 2.32 -6.82
C GLY A 141 4.20 3.44 -7.82
N PRO A 142 5.03 3.23 -8.87
CA PRO A 142 5.24 4.22 -9.91
C PRO A 142 3.95 4.66 -10.62
N TYR A 143 2.99 3.74 -10.85
CA TYR A 143 1.68 4.08 -11.43
C TYR A 143 0.91 5.08 -10.54
N LEU A 144 0.79 4.80 -9.23
CA LEU A 144 0.12 5.69 -8.28
C LEU A 144 0.79 7.07 -8.22
N GLN A 145 2.12 7.11 -8.16
CA GLN A 145 2.89 8.35 -8.11
C GLN A 145 2.71 9.16 -9.39
N CYS A 146 2.68 8.51 -10.56
CA CYS A 146 2.43 9.15 -11.84
C CYS A 146 1.03 9.80 -11.89
N SER A 147 -0.01 9.08 -11.45
CA SER A 147 -1.36 9.63 -11.34
C SER A 147 -1.43 10.84 -10.40
N CYS A 148 -0.77 10.76 -9.24
CA CYS A 148 -0.70 11.90 -8.30
C CYS A 148 0.02 13.10 -8.93
N ALA A 149 1.16 12.88 -9.59
CA ALA A 149 1.91 13.94 -10.27
C ALA A 149 1.09 14.61 -11.38
N ARG A 150 0.28 13.85 -12.13
CA ARG A 150 -0.62 14.38 -13.17
C ARG A 150 -1.73 15.26 -12.57
N LEU A 151 -2.38 14.82 -11.49
CA LEU A 151 -3.38 15.64 -10.77
C LEU A 151 -2.76 16.93 -10.23
N CYS A 152 -1.59 16.86 -9.60
CA CYS A 152 -0.86 18.03 -9.14
C CYS A 152 -0.49 18.97 -10.29
N SER A 153 -0.21 18.43 -11.48
CA SER A 153 0.03 19.23 -12.69
C SER A 153 -1.22 19.99 -13.14
N ILE A 154 -2.38 19.33 -13.15
CA ILE A 154 -3.67 19.98 -13.47
C ILE A 154 -3.94 21.13 -12.50
N ILE A 155 -3.78 20.90 -11.19
CA ILE A 155 -3.98 21.93 -10.16
C ILE A 155 -3.03 23.12 -10.38
N ARG A 156 -1.76 22.88 -10.74
CA ARG A 156 -0.82 23.97 -11.04
C ARG A 156 -1.18 24.74 -12.31
N LYS A 157 -1.73 24.07 -13.32
CA LYS A 157 -2.10 24.70 -14.60
C LYS A 157 -3.34 25.58 -14.49
N THR A 158 -4.29 25.21 -13.63
CA THR A 158 -5.53 25.99 -13.46
C THR A 158 -5.31 27.30 -12.71
N ASP A 159 -4.15 27.46 -12.03
CA ASP A 159 -3.78 28.62 -11.21
C ASP A 159 -4.92 29.14 -10.31
N MET A 160 -5.76 28.21 -9.85
CA MET A 160 -6.99 28.54 -9.14
C MET A 160 -6.73 28.51 -7.62
N PRO A 161 -7.02 29.60 -6.89
CA PRO A 161 -6.89 29.60 -5.45
C PRO A 161 -7.90 28.62 -4.82
N SER A 162 -7.48 27.95 -3.76
CA SER A 162 -8.27 26.91 -3.07
C SER A 162 -9.65 27.39 -2.57
N GLU A 163 -9.79 28.69 -2.37
CA GLU A 163 -10.97 29.38 -1.90
C GLU A 163 -12.07 29.34 -2.96
N ARG A 164 -11.70 29.46 -4.24
CA ARG A 164 -12.62 29.37 -5.38
C ARG A 164 -13.19 27.97 -5.54
N LEU A 165 -12.47 26.93 -5.10
CA LEU A 165 -13.00 25.57 -5.10
C LEU A 165 -14.19 25.41 -4.13
N LYS A 166 -14.26 26.22 -3.07
CA LYS A 166 -15.39 26.19 -2.12
C LYS A 166 -16.66 26.83 -2.70
N GLU A 167 -16.49 27.70 -3.70
CA GLU A 167 -17.57 28.34 -4.45
C GLU A 167 -18.05 27.51 -5.64
N ALA A 168 -17.37 26.39 -5.95
CA ALA A 168 -17.70 25.55 -7.08
C ALA A 168 -19.11 24.96 -6.93
N ASP A 169 -19.92 25.04 -8.00
CA ASP A 169 -21.26 24.47 -8.05
C ASP A 169 -21.18 22.95 -8.28
N PRO A 170 -21.52 22.11 -7.28
CA PRO A 170 -21.46 20.66 -7.43
C PRO A 170 -22.51 20.11 -8.41
N SER A 171 -23.55 20.88 -8.73
CA SER A 171 -24.61 20.47 -9.66
C SER A 171 -24.09 20.28 -11.09
N LEU A 172 -22.93 20.86 -11.42
CA LEU A 172 -22.27 20.72 -12.71
C LEU A 172 -21.59 19.35 -12.89
N LEU A 173 -21.39 18.55 -11.83
CA LEU A 173 -20.71 17.24 -11.90
C LEU A 173 -21.66 16.10 -12.29
N HIS A 174 -22.25 16.19 -13.48
CA HIS A 174 -23.30 15.29 -13.96
C HIS A 174 -22.78 14.19 -14.89
N GLU A 175 -21.56 14.31 -15.42
CA GLU A 175 -20.95 13.33 -16.28
C GLU A 175 -20.68 12.02 -15.53
N LYS A 176 -20.78 10.88 -16.23
CA LYS A 176 -20.53 9.55 -15.66
C LYS A 176 -19.17 9.47 -14.96
N HIS A 177 -18.12 10.01 -15.57
CA HIS A 177 -16.77 10.00 -15.00
C HIS A 177 -16.69 10.86 -13.73
N ALA A 178 -17.26 12.06 -13.74
CA ALA A 178 -17.29 12.96 -12.58
C ALA A 178 -18.04 12.31 -11.41
N THR A 179 -19.23 11.77 -11.66
CA THR A 179 -20.05 11.08 -10.65
C THR A 179 -19.31 9.88 -10.06
N ALA A 180 -18.65 9.07 -10.89
CA ALA A 180 -17.90 7.91 -10.43
C ALA A 180 -16.71 8.29 -9.52
N ILE A 181 -16.00 9.38 -9.83
CA ILE A 181 -14.92 9.91 -8.99
C ILE A 181 -15.48 10.36 -7.64
N VAL A 182 -16.55 11.16 -7.64
CA VAL A 182 -17.20 11.66 -6.42
C VAL A 182 -17.67 10.51 -5.53
N GLN A 183 -18.35 9.52 -6.10
CA GLN A 183 -18.78 8.32 -5.37
C GLN A 183 -17.59 7.56 -4.77
N LYS A 184 -16.48 7.46 -5.50
CA LYS A 184 -15.28 6.77 -5.02
C LYS A 184 -14.60 7.53 -3.88
N LEU A 185 -14.56 8.85 -3.94
CA LEU A 185 -14.05 9.71 -2.87
C LEU A 185 -14.93 9.63 -1.62
N ALA A 186 -16.26 9.59 -1.79
CA ALA A 186 -17.20 9.47 -0.69
C ALA A 186 -17.05 8.17 0.12
N GLN A 187 -16.53 7.09 -0.50
CA GLN A 187 -16.26 5.79 0.16
C GLN A 187 -14.98 5.78 1.01
N TRP A 188 -14.19 6.86 1.02
CA TRP A 188 -12.90 6.89 1.70
C TRP A 188 -13.00 6.65 3.22
N PRO A 189 -13.95 7.26 3.96
CA PRO A 189 -14.09 7.03 5.40
C PRO A 189 -14.35 5.55 5.74
N GLU A 190 -15.20 4.86 4.97
CA GLU A 190 -15.51 3.45 5.17
C GLU A 190 -14.30 2.56 4.88
N VAL A 191 -13.54 2.87 3.82
CA VAL A 191 -12.29 2.18 3.50
C VAL A 191 -11.32 2.33 4.68
N PHE A 192 -11.11 3.55 5.18
CA PHE A 192 -10.18 3.81 6.27
C PHE A 192 -10.59 3.11 7.57
N GLN A 193 -11.87 3.17 7.94
CA GLN A 193 -12.40 2.46 9.11
C GLN A 193 -12.21 0.93 8.98
N ALA A 194 -12.47 0.37 7.79
CA ALA A 194 -12.26 -1.04 7.52
C ALA A 194 -10.77 -1.42 7.58
N THR A 195 -9.87 -0.59 7.04
CA THR A 195 -8.42 -0.77 7.14
C THR A 195 -7.98 -0.82 8.59
N PHE A 196 -8.43 0.15 9.39
CA PHE A 196 -8.05 0.27 10.80
C PHE A 196 -8.56 -0.92 11.62
N LYS A 197 -9.85 -1.27 11.47
CA LYS A 197 -10.47 -2.40 12.16
C LYS A 197 -9.78 -3.73 11.84
N ASN A 198 -9.54 -3.98 10.55
CA ASN A 198 -9.04 -5.27 10.08
C ASN A 198 -7.50 -5.33 10.02
N LYS A 199 -6.81 -4.20 10.19
CA LYS A 199 -5.35 -4.06 10.12
C LYS A 199 -4.76 -4.60 8.81
N VAL A 200 -5.44 -4.33 7.70
CA VAL A 200 -5.04 -4.78 6.36
C VAL A 200 -4.69 -3.58 5.48
N PRO A 201 -3.44 -3.09 5.47
CA PRO A 201 -3.06 -1.85 4.78
C PRO A 201 -3.27 -1.88 3.27
N VAL A 202 -3.26 -3.08 2.64
CA VAL A 202 -3.54 -3.24 1.20
C VAL A 202 -4.90 -2.69 0.77
N THR A 203 -5.85 -2.57 1.71
CA THR A 203 -7.18 -2.01 1.43
C THR A 203 -7.10 -0.54 1.01
N VAL A 204 -6.17 0.22 1.59
CA VAL A 204 -5.88 1.61 1.20
C VAL A 204 -5.32 1.66 -0.23
N LEU A 205 -4.34 0.81 -0.53
CA LEU A 205 -3.75 0.72 -1.88
C LEU A 205 -4.79 0.31 -2.91
N THR A 206 -5.61 -0.69 -2.60
CA THR A 206 -6.70 -1.16 -3.47
C THR A 206 -7.71 -0.05 -3.76
N SER A 207 -8.06 0.75 -2.75
CA SER A 207 -8.96 1.90 -2.97
C SER A 207 -8.29 2.98 -3.82
N SER A 208 -7.01 3.25 -3.57
CA SER A 208 -6.22 4.23 -4.32
C SER A 208 -6.09 3.84 -5.80
N TRP A 209 -5.78 2.58 -6.11
CA TRP A 209 -5.74 2.09 -7.49
C TRP A 209 -7.10 2.18 -8.18
N LYS A 210 -8.17 1.75 -7.50
CA LYS A 210 -9.53 1.89 -8.04
C LYS A 210 -9.84 3.34 -8.37
N LEU A 211 -9.45 4.28 -7.51
CA LEU A 211 -9.60 5.71 -7.77
C LEU A 211 -8.77 6.16 -8.98
N THR A 212 -7.49 5.79 -9.07
CA THR A 212 -6.66 6.13 -10.23
C THR A 212 -7.15 5.52 -11.55
N HIS A 213 -7.72 4.30 -11.50
CA HIS A 213 -8.33 3.64 -12.67
C HIS A 213 -9.63 4.31 -13.13
N ILE A 214 -10.31 5.06 -12.26
CA ILE A 214 -11.46 5.91 -12.63
C ILE A 214 -10.97 7.27 -13.15
N ILE A 215 -9.97 7.87 -12.47
CA ILE A 215 -9.45 9.20 -12.81
C ILE A 215 -8.70 9.19 -14.14
N ASN A 216 -7.83 8.22 -14.39
CA ASN A 216 -6.94 8.27 -15.56
C ASN A 216 -7.71 8.25 -16.90
N PRO A 217 -8.75 7.43 -17.10
CA PRO A 217 -9.59 7.52 -18.30
C PRO A 217 -10.45 8.79 -18.34
N SER A 218 -10.77 9.40 -17.19
CA SER A 218 -11.60 10.61 -17.16
C SER A 218 -10.94 11.82 -17.84
N TYR A 219 -9.61 11.82 -17.99
CA TYR A 219 -8.88 12.91 -18.64
C TYR A 219 -9.27 13.11 -20.11
N ASP A 220 -9.74 12.07 -20.80
CA ASP A 220 -10.14 12.17 -22.21
C ASP A 220 -11.63 12.56 -22.36
N HIS A 221 -12.37 12.60 -21.24
CA HIS A 221 -13.81 12.84 -21.21
C HIS A 221 -14.22 14.12 -20.48
N LEU A 222 -13.44 14.50 -19.47
CA LEU A 222 -13.59 15.75 -18.72
C LEU A 222 -12.49 16.68 -19.21
N CYS A 223 -12.87 17.76 -19.90
CA CYS A 223 -11.89 18.75 -20.38
C CYS A 223 -11.27 19.47 -19.18
N PHE A 224 -10.04 19.11 -18.84
CA PHE A 224 -9.19 19.88 -17.94
C PHE A 224 -8.46 20.91 -18.81
N ALA A 225 -8.63 22.21 -18.53
CA ALA A 225 -8.06 23.30 -19.32
C ALA A 225 -6.58 22.99 -19.70
N GLU A 226 -6.28 23.01 -21.01
CA GLU A 226 -4.94 22.72 -21.56
C GLU A 226 -3.89 23.75 -21.13
#